data_AF-X0Y9S3-F1
#
_entry.id   AF-X0Y9S3-F1
#
_cell.length_a   1.000
_cell.length_b   1.000
_cell.length_c   1.000
_cell.angle_alpha   90.00
_cell.angle_beta   90.00
_cell.angle_gamma   90.00
#
_symmetry.space_group_name_H-M   'P 1'
#
loop_
_entity.id
_entity.type
_entity.pdbx_description
1 polymer ?
#
loop_
_entity_poly.entity_id
_entity_poly.type
_entity_poly.pdbx_seq_one_letter_code
_entity_poly.pdbx_strand_id
1 'polypeptide(L)'
;FHFLRTKYVAGEDVGSHTKANKSDLEGNLESIREASRQADWVLFSLHAHGGAWKDTERPAEFMEEFARAAVDAGAHAVIGHGHHAMRGIEIREGRPIFYSLGDFIFQNQTVERMPADFYARYKLDPYSGTPADAYDTRTEPKPTPGRRKPSWFGDDEKYWISVVPRMRFDGDALDELRLYPIELGWEKPRSQRGRPMLARGELADKIIGIMADLSEPYGTEVLNRDGVGVVSL
;
A
#
# COMPACT_ATOMS: atom_id res chain seq x y z
N PHE A 1 -20.09 16.10 18.34
CA PHE A 1 -19.50 17.46 18.41
C PHE A 1 -18.21 17.50 17.60
N HIS A 2 -17.70 18.68 17.23
CA HIS A 2 -16.41 18.81 16.52
C HIS A 2 -15.32 19.30 17.46
N PHE A 3 -14.12 18.71 17.37
CA PHE A 3 -12.95 19.14 18.12
C PHE A 3 -11.69 18.86 17.30
N LEU A 4 -10.81 19.87 17.15
CA LEU A 4 -9.55 19.80 16.39
C LEU A 4 -9.66 19.07 15.04
N ARG A 5 -10.64 19.49 14.21
CA ARG A 5 -10.97 18.92 12.88
C ARG A 5 -11.54 17.50 12.88
N THR A 6 -11.73 16.89 14.03
CA THR A 6 -12.37 15.58 14.17
C THR A 6 -13.84 15.74 14.55
N LYS A 7 -14.70 14.97 13.90
CA LYS A 7 -16.13 14.87 14.27
C LYS A 7 -16.32 13.68 15.20
N TYR A 8 -16.80 13.95 16.41
CA TYR A 8 -17.19 12.94 17.39
C TYR A 8 -18.70 12.72 17.31
N VAL A 9 -19.11 11.46 17.26
CA VAL A 9 -20.51 11.02 17.21
C VAL A 9 -20.70 9.99 18.32
N ALA A 10 -21.84 10.03 19.00
CA ALA A 10 -22.18 8.97 19.95
C ALA A 10 -22.44 7.68 19.18
N GLY A 11 -21.82 6.58 19.60
CA GLY A 11 -21.97 5.25 19.01
C GLY A 11 -21.97 4.18 20.10
N GLU A 12 -22.38 2.97 19.75
CA GLU A 12 -22.41 1.83 20.67
C GLU A 12 -20.99 1.35 21.03
N ASP A 13 -20.05 1.49 20.08
CA ASP A 13 -18.65 1.10 20.23
C ASP A 13 -17.68 2.28 19.98
N VAL A 14 -16.47 2.16 20.52
CA VAL A 14 -15.37 3.11 20.26
C VAL A 14 -14.64 2.74 18.98
N GLY A 15 -14.68 3.64 18.00
CA GLY A 15 -14.02 3.47 16.71
C GLY A 15 -13.63 4.78 16.04
N SER A 16 -12.88 4.65 14.95
CA SER A 16 -12.61 5.73 14.01
C SER A 16 -13.21 5.34 12.66
N HIS A 17 -14.13 6.17 12.18
CA HIS A 17 -14.82 5.98 10.91
C HIS A 17 -14.40 7.07 9.94
N THR A 18 -14.30 6.71 8.66
CA THR A 18 -13.84 7.62 7.62
C THR A 18 -14.79 7.53 6.44
N LYS A 19 -14.96 8.64 5.73
CA LYS A 19 -15.74 8.67 4.51
C LYS A 19 -15.04 9.54 3.49
N ALA A 20 -15.28 9.26 2.22
CA ALA A 20 -14.73 10.10 1.17
C ALA A 20 -15.29 11.52 1.31
N ASN A 21 -14.46 12.52 1.04
CA ASN A 21 -14.98 13.87 0.88
C ASN A 21 -15.83 13.89 -0.39
N LYS A 22 -17.10 14.31 -0.27
CA LYS A 22 -18.07 14.23 -1.36
C LYS A 22 -17.64 14.99 -2.62
N SER A 23 -17.05 16.19 -2.48
CA SER A 23 -16.62 16.96 -3.66
C SER A 23 -15.41 16.32 -4.34
N ASP A 24 -14.47 15.82 -3.55
CA ASP A 24 -13.26 15.19 -4.06
C ASP A 24 -13.59 13.86 -4.74
N LEU A 25 -14.50 13.07 -4.14
CA LEU A 25 -15.04 11.86 -4.74
C LEU A 25 -15.65 12.18 -6.10
N GLU A 26 -16.64 13.08 -6.15
CA GLU A 26 -17.36 13.37 -7.40
C GLU A 26 -16.44 13.88 -8.51
N GLY A 27 -15.50 14.78 -8.21
CA GLY A 27 -14.56 15.30 -9.21
C GLY A 27 -13.63 14.22 -9.79
N ASN A 28 -13.21 13.25 -8.97
CA ASN A 28 -12.44 12.10 -9.46
C ASN A 28 -13.31 11.15 -10.30
N LEU A 29 -14.54 10.86 -9.85
CA LEU A 29 -15.47 10.00 -10.61
C LEU A 29 -15.83 10.60 -11.97
N GLU A 30 -15.96 11.93 -12.06
CA GLU A 30 -16.16 12.63 -13.33
C GLU A 30 -14.97 12.41 -14.28
N SER A 31 -13.73 12.51 -13.76
CA SER A 31 -12.52 12.27 -14.55
C SER A 31 -12.44 10.82 -15.04
N ILE A 32 -12.83 9.85 -14.21
CA ILE A 32 -12.90 8.43 -14.60
C ILE A 32 -13.95 8.22 -15.69
N ARG A 33 -15.15 8.82 -15.54
CA ARG A 33 -16.24 8.74 -16.53
C ARG A 33 -15.87 9.38 -17.87
N GLU A 34 -15.05 10.41 -17.89
CA GLU A 34 -14.50 10.97 -19.13
C GLU A 34 -13.49 10.00 -19.76
N ALA A 35 -12.51 9.53 -18.98
CA ALA A 35 -11.48 8.63 -19.46
C ALA A 35 -12.06 7.33 -20.05
N SER A 36 -13.12 6.78 -19.44
CA SER A 36 -13.77 5.55 -19.91
C SER A 36 -14.49 5.69 -21.25
N ARG A 37 -14.74 6.92 -21.72
CA ARG A 37 -15.26 7.19 -23.07
C ARG A 37 -14.16 7.32 -24.13
N GLN A 38 -12.90 7.44 -23.71
CA GLN A 38 -11.79 7.81 -24.60
C GLN A 38 -10.63 6.79 -24.62
N ALA A 39 -10.62 5.82 -23.71
CA ALA A 39 -9.55 4.84 -23.60
C ALA A 39 -10.11 3.41 -23.58
N ASP A 40 -9.33 2.46 -24.10
CA ASP A 40 -9.66 1.04 -24.03
C ASP A 40 -9.70 0.55 -22.58
N TRP A 41 -8.71 0.94 -21.77
CA TRP A 41 -8.66 0.63 -20.33
C TRP A 41 -8.35 1.86 -19.48
N VAL A 42 -8.98 1.93 -18.31
CA VAL A 42 -8.80 3.01 -17.34
C VAL A 42 -8.29 2.41 -16.04
N LEU A 43 -7.06 2.77 -15.66
CA LEU A 43 -6.45 2.35 -14.40
C LEU A 43 -6.42 3.55 -13.46
N PHE A 44 -7.09 3.47 -12.31
CA PHE A 44 -7.09 4.54 -11.32
C PHE A 44 -6.09 4.23 -10.20
N SER A 45 -5.15 5.14 -9.96
CA SER A 45 -4.14 5.01 -8.91
C SER A 45 -4.52 5.85 -7.68
N LEU A 46 -4.60 5.21 -6.51
CA LEU A 46 -4.97 5.85 -5.24
C LEU A 46 -3.81 5.80 -4.24
N HIS A 47 -3.23 6.95 -3.93
CA HIS A 47 -2.25 7.08 -2.87
C HIS A 47 -2.92 7.42 -1.53
N ALA A 48 -2.92 6.49 -0.57
CA ALA A 48 -3.43 6.73 0.77
C ALA A 48 -2.77 5.84 1.84
N HIS A 49 -2.58 6.41 3.03
CA HIS A 49 -1.99 5.70 4.18
C HIS A 49 -3.03 5.17 5.18
N GLY A 50 -4.31 5.58 5.05
CA GLY A 50 -5.35 5.32 6.04
C GLY A 50 -5.63 3.82 6.21
N GLY A 51 -5.81 3.37 7.44
CA GLY A 51 -6.23 2.00 7.78
C GLY A 51 -7.47 2.00 8.67
N ALA A 52 -8.10 0.85 8.81
CA ALA A 52 -9.22 0.68 9.73
C ALA A 52 -8.78 0.85 11.19
N TRP A 53 -9.76 1.05 12.07
CA TRP A 53 -9.48 1.21 13.50
C TRP A 53 -8.86 -0.06 14.08
N LYS A 54 -7.66 0.07 14.66
CA LYS A 54 -6.84 -1.03 15.25
C LYS A 54 -6.38 -2.11 14.26
N ASP A 55 -6.75 -2.02 13.00
CA ASP A 55 -6.30 -2.91 11.93
C ASP A 55 -5.82 -2.05 10.77
N THR A 56 -4.50 -1.86 10.70
CA THR A 56 -3.90 -1.05 9.65
C THR A 56 -3.79 -1.78 8.32
N GLU A 57 -3.92 -3.11 8.32
CA GLU A 57 -3.82 -3.95 7.12
C GLU A 57 -5.16 -3.96 6.37
N ARG A 58 -6.27 -3.73 7.07
CA ARG A 58 -7.52 -3.34 6.42
C ARG A 58 -7.49 -1.85 6.01
N PRO A 59 -7.88 -1.50 4.76
CA PRO A 59 -8.00 -0.11 4.35
C PRO A 59 -9.04 0.65 5.18
N ALA A 60 -8.86 1.97 5.28
CA ALA A 60 -9.87 2.83 5.86
C ALA A 60 -11.15 2.82 5.00
N GLU A 61 -12.31 2.96 5.64
CA GLU A 61 -13.64 2.90 4.99
C GLU A 61 -13.77 3.80 3.75
N PHE A 62 -13.18 5.01 3.79
CA PHE A 62 -13.24 5.92 2.65
C PHE A 62 -12.51 5.37 1.40
N MET A 63 -11.50 4.52 1.60
CA MET A 63 -10.74 3.91 0.50
C MET A 63 -11.57 2.80 -0.14
N GLU A 64 -12.28 2.00 0.66
CA GLU A 64 -13.24 1.00 0.17
C GLU A 64 -14.38 1.68 -0.60
N GLU A 65 -14.99 2.72 -0.01
CA GLU A 65 -16.02 3.55 -0.66
C GLU A 65 -15.54 4.10 -2.01
N PHE A 66 -14.36 4.75 -2.01
CA PHE A 66 -13.83 5.38 -3.21
C PHE A 66 -13.48 4.35 -4.29
N ALA A 67 -12.78 3.27 -3.94
CA ALA A 67 -12.31 2.29 -4.92
C ALA A 67 -13.48 1.58 -5.63
N ARG A 68 -14.53 1.23 -4.87
CA ARG A 68 -15.75 0.66 -5.44
C ARG A 68 -16.46 1.65 -6.36
N ALA A 69 -16.59 2.90 -5.93
CA ALA A 69 -17.18 3.96 -6.76
C ALA A 69 -16.36 4.25 -8.03
N ALA A 70 -15.03 4.13 -7.97
CA ALA A 70 -14.16 4.27 -9.14
C ALA A 70 -14.42 3.17 -10.18
N VAL A 71 -14.58 1.91 -9.73
CA VAL A 71 -14.99 0.80 -10.60
C VAL A 71 -16.37 1.07 -11.21
N ASP A 72 -17.34 1.51 -10.41
CA ASP A 72 -18.69 1.90 -10.88
C ASP A 72 -18.66 3.02 -11.93
N ALA A 73 -17.72 3.95 -11.80
CA ALA A 73 -17.55 5.06 -12.73
C ALA A 73 -16.87 4.68 -14.05
N GLY A 74 -16.33 3.46 -14.17
CA GLY A 74 -15.70 2.96 -15.40
C GLY A 74 -14.22 2.61 -15.29
N ALA A 75 -13.62 2.63 -14.09
CA ALA A 75 -12.25 2.15 -13.93
C ALA A 75 -12.19 0.63 -14.15
N HIS A 76 -11.27 0.18 -15.00
CA HIS A 76 -11.00 -1.22 -15.28
C HIS A 76 -10.14 -1.87 -14.20
N ALA A 77 -9.37 -1.08 -13.46
CA ALA A 77 -8.73 -1.50 -12.21
C ALA A 77 -8.47 -0.30 -11.30
N VAL A 78 -8.42 -0.55 -9.99
CA VAL A 78 -7.98 0.43 -8.99
C VAL A 78 -6.70 -0.07 -8.33
N ILE A 79 -5.65 0.77 -8.33
CA ILE A 79 -4.32 0.45 -7.83
C ILE A 79 -4.04 1.33 -6.61
N GLY A 80 -4.28 0.77 -5.43
CA GLY A 80 -3.95 1.39 -4.15
C GLY A 80 -2.46 1.25 -3.83
N HIS A 81 -1.92 2.29 -3.19
CA HIS A 81 -0.59 2.29 -2.60
C HIS A 81 -0.46 3.37 -1.52
N GLY A 82 0.71 3.44 -0.87
CA GLY A 82 0.99 4.38 0.23
C GLY A 82 1.03 3.72 1.60
N HIS A 83 0.30 2.61 1.82
CA HIS A 83 0.41 1.86 3.08
C HIS A 83 1.79 1.21 3.30
N HIS A 84 2.64 1.13 2.26
CA HIS A 84 3.95 0.47 2.23
C HIS A 84 3.93 -1.06 2.44
N ALA A 85 2.83 -1.62 2.93
CA ALA A 85 2.59 -3.05 2.95
C ALA A 85 1.44 -3.42 2.01
N MET A 86 1.34 -4.72 1.68
CA MET A 86 0.24 -5.25 0.91
C MET A 86 -1.09 -5.14 1.68
N ARG A 87 -2.19 -5.00 0.95
CA ARG A 87 -3.56 -5.17 1.43
C ARG A 87 -4.35 -6.01 0.43
N GLY A 88 -5.51 -6.48 0.86
CA GLY A 88 -6.34 -7.39 0.09
C GLY A 88 -6.70 -6.91 -1.32
N ILE A 89 -7.08 -7.88 -2.14
CA ILE A 89 -7.64 -7.69 -3.47
C ILE A 89 -9.15 -7.94 -3.38
N GLU A 90 -9.93 -7.09 -4.02
CA GLU A 90 -11.36 -7.30 -4.25
C GLU A 90 -11.61 -7.39 -5.76
N ILE A 91 -12.29 -8.45 -6.22
CA ILE A 91 -12.84 -8.50 -7.58
C ILE A 91 -14.27 -7.99 -7.55
N ARG A 92 -14.49 -6.83 -8.16
CA ARG A 92 -15.80 -6.19 -8.20
C ARG A 92 -16.26 -6.05 -9.65
N GLU A 93 -17.36 -6.72 -10.00
CA GLU A 93 -17.89 -6.73 -11.38
C GLU A 93 -16.82 -7.15 -12.42
N GLY A 94 -16.00 -8.14 -12.06
CA GLY A 94 -14.90 -8.63 -12.90
C GLY A 94 -13.70 -7.67 -12.99
N ARG A 95 -13.67 -6.58 -12.20
CA ARG A 95 -12.59 -5.59 -12.19
C ARG A 95 -11.83 -5.62 -10.86
N PRO A 96 -10.49 -5.67 -10.87
CA PRO A 96 -9.71 -5.82 -9.66
C PRO A 96 -9.49 -4.47 -8.98
N ILE A 97 -9.67 -4.48 -7.66
CA ILE A 97 -9.30 -3.42 -6.74
C ILE A 97 -8.16 -3.96 -5.89
N PHE A 98 -6.97 -3.38 -6.04
CA PHE A 98 -5.83 -3.65 -5.17
C PHE A 98 -5.81 -2.59 -4.08
N TYR A 99 -6.13 -2.94 -2.82
CA TYR A 99 -6.19 -1.92 -1.75
C TYR A 99 -4.81 -1.38 -1.33
N SER A 100 -3.76 -2.17 -1.56
CA SER A 100 -2.36 -1.73 -1.55
C SER A 100 -1.49 -2.84 -2.14
N LEU A 101 -0.66 -2.53 -3.13
CA LEU A 101 0.33 -3.48 -3.64
C LEU A 101 1.62 -3.54 -2.79
N GLY A 102 1.78 -2.65 -1.81
CA GLY A 102 3.05 -2.46 -1.12
C GLY A 102 4.08 -1.71 -1.98
N ASP A 103 5.36 -1.84 -1.64
CA ASP A 103 6.43 -1.12 -2.34
C ASP A 103 7.02 -1.96 -3.49
N PHE A 104 7.17 -1.35 -4.68
CA PHE A 104 7.90 -1.96 -5.80
C PHE A 104 9.41 -1.64 -5.74
N ILE A 105 9.76 -0.44 -5.29
CA ILE A 105 11.14 0.02 -5.04
C ILE A 105 11.12 0.73 -3.69
N PHE A 106 12.01 0.34 -2.77
CA PHE A 106 12.04 0.92 -1.44
C PHE A 106 13.46 1.30 -0.98
N GLN A 107 13.92 2.46 -1.47
CA GLN A 107 15.27 2.99 -1.27
C GLN A 107 15.34 4.08 -0.20
N ASN A 108 14.59 3.90 0.90
CA ASN A 108 14.46 4.90 1.97
C ASN A 108 15.78 5.14 2.75
N GLN A 109 16.79 4.29 2.57
CA GLN A 109 18.10 4.40 3.25
C GLN A 109 19.28 4.59 2.27
N THR A 110 19.01 4.86 1.00
CA THR A 110 20.05 4.91 -0.04
C THR A 110 19.98 6.16 -0.92
N VAL A 111 19.21 7.18 -0.51
CA VAL A 111 19.22 8.48 -1.21
C VAL A 111 20.51 9.26 -0.91
N GLU A 112 21.04 9.92 -1.94
CA GLU A 112 22.27 10.70 -1.90
C GLU A 112 22.12 11.99 -1.06
N ARG A 113 20.91 12.55 -1.02
CA ARG A 113 20.63 13.84 -0.39
C ARG A 113 19.40 13.76 0.48
N MET A 114 19.47 14.42 1.63
CA MET A 114 18.37 14.58 2.56
C MET A 114 18.08 16.08 2.75
N PRO A 115 16.82 16.44 3.00
CA PRO A 115 16.47 17.83 3.26
C PRO A 115 16.94 18.23 4.68
N ALA A 116 17.25 19.51 4.88
CA ALA A 116 17.88 20.01 6.12
C ALA A 116 17.04 19.75 7.39
N ASP A 117 15.71 19.73 7.25
CA ASP A 117 14.76 19.41 8.31
C ASP A 117 14.86 17.95 8.78
N PHE A 118 15.30 17.02 7.92
CA PHE A 118 15.58 15.65 8.31
C PHE A 118 16.77 15.59 9.27
N TYR A 119 17.88 16.28 8.96
CA TYR A 119 19.03 16.38 9.86
C TYR A 119 18.65 17.03 11.18
N ALA A 120 17.94 18.17 11.13
CA ALA A 120 17.46 18.86 12.32
C ALA A 120 16.58 17.96 13.22
N ARG A 121 15.68 17.15 12.63
CA ARG A 121 14.85 16.18 13.37
C ARG A 121 15.69 15.20 14.18
N TYR A 122 16.83 14.77 13.65
CA TYR A 122 17.75 13.84 14.30
C TYR A 122 18.90 14.53 15.04
N LYS A 123 18.83 15.86 15.21
CA LYS A 123 19.85 16.68 15.89
C LYS A 123 21.25 16.56 15.24
N LEU A 124 21.27 16.45 13.92
CA LEU A 124 22.46 16.47 13.10
C LEU A 124 22.61 17.85 12.44
N ASP A 125 23.84 18.28 12.19
CA ASP A 125 24.12 19.49 11.42
C ASP A 125 23.89 19.19 9.93
N PRO A 126 23.00 19.91 9.22
CA PRO A 126 22.76 19.68 7.80
C PRO A 126 23.95 20.04 6.90
N TYR A 127 24.95 20.79 7.39
CA TYR A 127 26.11 21.21 6.59
C TYR A 127 27.32 20.27 6.75
N SER A 128 27.47 19.62 7.90
CA SER A 128 28.58 18.67 8.16
C SER A 128 28.13 17.22 8.31
N GLY A 129 26.86 16.96 8.60
CA GLY A 129 26.30 15.62 8.69
C GLY A 129 26.08 14.99 7.32
N THR A 130 26.25 13.67 7.26
CA THR A 130 26.05 12.89 6.03
C THR A 130 24.70 12.17 6.06
N PRO A 131 24.14 11.77 4.89
CA PRO A 131 22.95 10.92 4.85
C PRO A 131 23.12 9.63 5.66
N ALA A 132 24.32 9.04 5.68
CA ALA A 132 24.62 7.84 6.46
C ALA A 132 24.41 8.08 7.96
N ASP A 133 24.93 9.17 8.50
CA ASP A 133 24.73 9.56 9.91
C ASP A 133 23.23 9.71 10.24
N ALA A 134 22.48 10.28 9.29
CA ALA A 134 21.04 10.49 9.43
C ALA A 134 20.26 9.17 9.43
N TYR A 135 20.65 8.20 8.60
CA TYR A 135 20.04 6.87 8.60
C TYR A 135 20.37 6.07 9.85
N ASP A 136 21.61 6.11 10.31
CA ASP A 136 22.07 5.39 11.50
C ASP A 136 21.32 5.90 12.73
N THR A 137 21.24 7.23 12.89
CA THR A 137 20.51 7.88 13.99
C THR A 137 19.01 7.56 13.97
N ARG A 138 18.41 7.41 12.79
CA ARG A 138 17.00 7.01 12.64
C ARG A 138 16.76 5.55 13.01
N THR A 139 17.68 4.66 12.66
CA THR A 139 17.54 3.20 12.83
C THR A 139 17.83 2.78 14.27
N GLU A 140 18.80 3.45 14.89
CA GLU A 140 19.20 3.24 16.29
C GLU A 140 19.04 4.55 17.07
N PRO A 141 17.79 5.00 17.31
CA PRO A 141 17.58 6.23 18.05
C PRO A 141 18.07 6.05 19.49
N LYS A 142 18.77 7.06 20.02
CA LYS A 142 19.19 7.07 21.43
C LYS A 142 17.96 6.85 22.33
N PRO A 143 18.02 5.91 23.29
CA PRO A 143 16.88 5.62 24.16
C PRO A 143 16.48 6.89 24.92
N THR A 144 15.20 7.23 24.85
CA THR A 144 14.62 8.36 25.61
C THR A 144 13.79 7.78 26.75
N PRO A 145 14.10 8.08 28.03
CA PRO A 145 13.33 7.56 29.16
C PRO A 145 11.83 7.81 29.00
N GLY A 146 11.02 6.76 29.19
CA GLY A 146 9.56 6.83 29.08
C GLY A 146 9.00 6.87 27.66
N ARG A 147 9.83 6.77 26.60
CA ARG A 147 9.37 6.64 25.22
C ARG A 147 9.73 5.28 24.63
N ARG A 148 8.75 4.61 24.01
CA ARG A 148 8.97 3.39 23.24
C ARG A 148 9.87 3.71 22.03
N LYS A 149 10.78 2.79 21.66
CA LYS A 149 11.53 2.87 20.40
C LYS A 149 10.51 3.02 19.25
N PRO A 150 10.64 4.04 18.38
CA PRO A 150 9.82 4.12 17.18
C PRO A 150 10.03 2.85 16.35
N SER A 151 8.95 2.16 16.00
CA SER A 151 9.00 1.12 14.97
C SER A 151 9.14 1.81 13.62
N TRP A 152 10.01 1.28 12.78
CA TRP A 152 10.25 1.80 11.45
C TRP A 152 10.20 0.71 10.39
N PHE A 153 10.16 1.11 9.12
CA PHE A 153 9.97 0.17 8.00
C PHE A 153 11.00 -0.97 7.98
N GLY A 154 12.21 -0.77 8.53
CA GLY A 154 13.22 -1.82 8.63
C GLY A 154 12.95 -2.89 9.70
N ASP A 155 12.01 -2.65 10.62
CA ASP A 155 11.73 -3.55 11.75
C ASP A 155 10.69 -4.64 11.41
N ASP A 156 10.04 -4.57 10.25
CA ASP A 156 8.96 -5.48 9.85
C ASP A 156 9.10 -5.86 8.38
N GLU A 157 9.14 -7.16 8.09
CA GLU A 157 9.32 -7.74 6.77
C GLU A 157 8.21 -7.33 5.79
N LYS A 158 7.00 -7.05 6.28
CA LYS A 158 5.85 -6.76 5.41
C LYS A 158 6.02 -5.55 4.51
N TYR A 159 6.94 -4.64 4.85
CA TYR A 159 7.30 -3.47 4.04
C TYR A 159 8.32 -3.79 2.94
N TRP A 160 8.84 -5.02 2.91
CA TRP A 160 9.90 -5.46 2.02
C TRP A 160 9.48 -6.61 1.11
N ILE A 161 8.21 -6.98 1.16
CA ILE A 161 7.59 -7.97 0.29
C ILE A 161 6.39 -7.34 -0.41
N SER A 162 6.14 -7.76 -1.66
CA SER A 162 5.08 -7.23 -2.49
C SER A 162 4.73 -8.25 -3.58
N VAL A 163 3.72 -7.95 -4.40
CA VAL A 163 3.42 -8.67 -5.63
C VAL A 163 3.37 -7.71 -6.81
N VAL A 164 3.84 -8.17 -7.96
CA VAL A 164 3.64 -7.49 -9.24
C VAL A 164 2.45 -8.14 -9.94
N PRO A 165 1.30 -7.44 -10.06
CA PRO A 165 0.15 -7.99 -10.76
C PRO A 165 0.36 -7.94 -12.28
N ARG A 166 -0.01 -9.02 -12.96
CA ARG A 166 -0.17 -9.10 -14.40
C ARG A 166 -1.64 -9.34 -14.70
N MET A 167 -2.28 -8.32 -15.28
CA MET A 167 -3.65 -8.40 -15.77
C MET A 167 -3.62 -8.69 -17.27
N ARG A 168 -4.43 -9.65 -17.72
CA ARG A 168 -4.70 -9.90 -19.14
C ARG A 168 -6.18 -9.68 -19.40
N PHE A 169 -6.47 -8.77 -20.31
CA PHE A 169 -7.83 -8.44 -20.73
C PHE A 169 -8.14 -9.08 -22.08
N ASP A 170 -9.39 -9.51 -22.25
CA ASP A 170 -10.00 -9.86 -23.54
C ASP A 170 -11.16 -8.88 -23.79
N GLY A 171 -10.92 -7.91 -24.68
CA GLY A 171 -11.74 -6.70 -24.74
C GLY A 171 -11.73 -5.95 -23.40
N ASP A 172 -12.92 -5.69 -22.85
CA ASP A 172 -13.09 -5.00 -21.56
C ASP A 172 -13.05 -5.95 -20.36
N ALA A 173 -13.15 -7.27 -20.59
CA ALA A 173 -13.19 -8.26 -19.53
C ALA A 173 -11.79 -8.63 -19.07
N LEU A 174 -11.57 -8.65 -17.75
CA LEU A 174 -10.38 -9.27 -17.18
C LEU A 174 -10.50 -10.78 -17.33
N ASP A 175 -9.59 -11.40 -18.06
CA ASP A 175 -9.59 -12.84 -18.34
C ASP A 175 -8.55 -13.58 -17.47
N GLU A 176 -7.49 -12.89 -17.04
CA GLU A 176 -6.51 -13.49 -16.13
C GLU A 176 -5.87 -12.42 -15.22
N LEU A 177 -5.74 -12.75 -13.93
CA LEU A 177 -4.94 -12.00 -12.98
C LEU A 177 -3.92 -12.91 -12.29
N ARG A 178 -2.64 -12.67 -12.57
CA ARG A 178 -1.50 -13.34 -11.92
C ARG A 178 -0.74 -12.38 -11.02
N LEU A 179 -0.22 -12.88 -9.91
CA LEU A 179 0.55 -12.15 -8.92
C LEU A 179 1.96 -12.75 -8.83
N TYR A 180 2.96 -11.96 -9.22
CA TYR A 180 4.36 -12.37 -9.15
C TYR A 180 4.97 -11.84 -7.86
N PRO A 181 5.27 -12.71 -6.87
CA PRO A 181 5.79 -12.26 -5.59
C PRO A 181 7.21 -11.70 -5.75
N ILE A 182 7.48 -10.59 -5.06
CA ILE A 182 8.78 -9.92 -5.05
C ILE A 182 9.24 -9.64 -3.62
N GLU A 183 10.55 -9.60 -3.45
CA GLU A 183 11.22 -9.12 -2.24
C GLU A 183 12.11 -7.92 -2.54
N LEU A 184 12.32 -7.10 -1.53
CA LEU A 184 13.17 -5.91 -1.56
C LEU A 184 14.44 -6.08 -0.71
N GLY A 185 14.76 -7.32 -0.33
CA GLY A 185 15.97 -7.68 0.39
C GLY A 185 15.99 -7.23 1.85
N TRP A 186 14.92 -7.51 2.61
CA TRP A 186 14.76 -7.08 4.02
C TRP A 186 15.98 -7.34 4.90
N GLU A 187 16.72 -8.43 4.69
CA GLU A 187 17.88 -8.79 5.51
C GLU A 187 19.23 -8.38 4.88
N LYS A 188 19.22 -7.85 3.66
CA LYS A 188 20.45 -7.50 2.91
C LYS A 188 21.15 -6.27 3.51
N PRO A 189 22.43 -6.01 3.22
CA PRO A 189 23.05 -4.74 3.60
C PRO A 189 22.39 -3.55 2.87
N ARG A 190 22.46 -2.35 3.45
CA ARG A 190 21.88 -1.09 2.94
C ARG A 190 22.12 -0.88 1.44
N SER A 191 23.32 -1.20 0.95
CA SER A 191 23.71 -1.05 -0.47
C SER A 191 22.95 -1.95 -1.45
N GLN A 192 22.27 -2.99 -0.95
CA GLN A 192 21.55 -3.99 -1.76
C GLN A 192 20.04 -4.00 -1.50
N ARG A 193 19.56 -3.30 -0.46
CA ARG A 193 18.14 -3.19 -0.10
C ARG A 193 17.37 -2.30 -1.07
N GLY A 194 16.09 -2.58 -1.23
CA GLY A 194 15.13 -1.71 -1.92
C GLY A 194 15.00 -1.91 -3.42
N ARG A 195 15.78 -2.82 -4.01
CA ARG A 195 15.63 -3.23 -5.42
C ARG A 195 14.70 -4.45 -5.49
N PRO A 196 13.67 -4.45 -6.37
CA PRO A 196 12.81 -5.61 -6.55
C PRO A 196 13.55 -6.80 -7.13
N MET A 197 13.33 -7.95 -6.52
CA MET A 197 13.77 -9.27 -6.97
C MET A 197 12.59 -10.23 -6.91
N LEU A 198 12.46 -11.13 -7.89
CA LEU A 198 11.45 -12.20 -7.80
C LEU A 198 11.73 -13.07 -6.57
N ALA A 199 10.72 -13.23 -5.72
CA ALA A 199 10.75 -14.21 -4.64
C ALA A 199 10.64 -15.63 -5.23
N ARG A 200 11.21 -16.62 -4.54
CA ARG A 200 11.23 -18.03 -4.98
C ARG A 200 11.07 -18.97 -3.78
N GLY A 201 10.60 -20.18 -4.03
CA GLY A 201 10.44 -21.22 -3.01
C GLY A 201 9.54 -20.76 -1.86
N GLU A 202 9.94 -21.06 -0.63
CA GLU A 202 9.15 -20.77 0.58
C GLU A 202 8.77 -19.28 0.72
N LEU A 203 9.62 -18.35 0.27
CA LEU A 203 9.30 -16.92 0.33
C LEU A 203 8.18 -16.56 -0.66
N ALA A 204 8.20 -17.13 -1.87
CA ALA A 204 7.11 -16.93 -2.82
C ALA A 204 5.78 -17.48 -2.27
N ASP A 205 5.84 -18.68 -1.69
CA ASP A 205 4.66 -19.33 -1.10
C ASP A 205 4.08 -18.51 0.05
N LYS A 206 4.95 -17.98 0.92
CA LYS A 206 4.58 -17.08 2.01
C LYS A 206 3.92 -15.80 1.51
N ILE A 207 4.51 -15.13 0.52
CA ILE A 207 3.97 -13.86 0.00
C ILE A 207 2.58 -14.08 -0.62
N ILE A 208 2.40 -15.18 -1.36
CA ILE A 208 1.11 -15.52 -1.96
C ILE A 208 0.08 -15.88 -0.87
N GLY A 209 0.49 -16.62 0.16
CA GLY A 209 -0.37 -16.94 1.32
C GLY A 209 -0.83 -15.68 2.05
N ILE A 210 0.07 -14.74 2.32
CA ILE A 210 -0.29 -13.43 2.90
C ILE A 210 -1.31 -12.71 2.03
N MET A 211 -1.12 -12.69 0.71
CA MET A 211 -2.07 -12.05 -0.19
C MET A 211 -3.44 -12.76 -0.22
N ALA A 212 -3.46 -14.08 -0.09
CA ALA A 212 -4.71 -14.85 0.03
C ALA A 212 -5.46 -14.46 1.31
N ASP A 213 -4.78 -14.47 2.46
CA ASP A 213 -5.37 -14.13 3.76
C ASP A 213 -5.91 -12.68 3.77
N LEU A 214 -5.15 -11.74 3.20
CA LEU A 214 -5.57 -10.33 3.11
C LEU A 214 -6.78 -10.14 2.18
N SER A 215 -6.99 -11.03 1.20
CA SER A 215 -8.06 -10.95 0.20
C SER A 215 -9.33 -11.72 0.63
N GLU A 216 -9.23 -12.63 1.60
CA GLU A 216 -10.35 -13.41 2.13
C GLU A 216 -11.55 -12.55 2.58
N PRO A 217 -11.38 -11.41 3.29
CA PRO A 217 -12.51 -10.58 3.70
C PRO A 217 -13.31 -9.96 2.53
N TYR A 218 -12.71 -9.93 1.33
CA TYR A 218 -13.33 -9.46 0.10
C TYR A 218 -13.89 -10.60 -0.76
N GLY A 219 -13.84 -11.85 -0.28
CA GLY A 219 -14.29 -13.03 -1.00
C GLY A 219 -13.43 -13.38 -2.22
N THR A 220 -12.21 -12.85 -2.30
CA THR A 220 -11.31 -13.07 -3.44
C THR A 220 -10.32 -14.17 -3.11
N GLU A 221 -10.36 -15.26 -3.89
CA GLU A 221 -9.46 -16.39 -3.73
C GLU A 221 -8.15 -16.17 -4.51
N VAL A 222 -7.02 -16.44 -3.86
CA VAL A 222 -5.69 -16.38 -4.46
C VAL A 222 -5.01 -17.74 -4.30
N LEU A 223 -4.79 -18.43 -5.42
CA LEU A 223 -4.19 -19.77 -5.45
C LEU A 223 -2.72 -19.71 -5.85
N ASN A 224 -1.86 -20.37 -5.11
CA ASN A 224 -0.46 -20.54 -5.51
C ASN A 224 -0.33 -21.64 -6.58
N ARG A 225 0.20 -21.27 -7.74
CA ARG A 225 0.54 -22.16 -8.86
C ARG A 225 2.02 -21.98 -9.19
N ASP A 226 2.84 -22.91 -8.73
CA ASP A 226 4.29 -22.94 -9.00
C ASP A 226 5.03 -21.63 -8.64
N GLY A 227 4.69 -21.02 -7.49
CA GLY A 227 5.29 -19.78 -7.01
C GLY A 227 4.71 -18.51 -7.64
N VAL A 228 3.56 -18.61 -8.30
CA VAL A 228 2.80 -17.50 -8.86
C VAL A 228 1.38 -17.53 -8.30
N GLY A 229 0.89 -16.41 -7.77
CA GLY A 229 -0.50 -16.29 -7.34
C GLY A 229 -1.42 -16.19 -8.56
N VAL A 230 -2.53 -16.92 -8.55
CA VAL A 230 -3.58 -16.87 -9.56
C VAL A 230 -4.87 -16.50 -8.85
N VAL A 231 -5.48 -15.38 -9.26
CA VAL A 231 -6.70 -14.85 -8.63
C VAL A 231 -7.92 -15.40 -9.37
N SER A 232 -8.90 -15.88 -8.62
CA SER A 232 -10.21 -16.31 -9.15
C SER A 232 -11.05 -15.08 -9.54
N LEU A 233 -11.59 -15.07 -10.76
CA LEU A 233 -12.34 -13.95 -11.36
C LEU A 233 -13.84 -14.23 -11.42
#